data_AF-A0A1A9BWG7-F1
#
_entry.id   AF-A0A1A9BWG7-F1
#
_cell.length_a   1.000
_cell.length_b   1.000
_cell.length_c   1.000
_cell.angle_alpha   90.00
_cell.angle_beta   90.00
_cell.angle_gamma   90.00
#
_symmetry.space_group_name_H-M   'P 1'
#
loop_
_entity.id
_entity.type
_entity.pdbx_description
1 polymer ?
#
loop_
_entity_poly.entity_id
_entity_poly.type
_entity_poly.pdbx_seq_one_letter_code
_entity_poly.pdbx_strand_id
1 'polypeptide(L)'
;MRQEVYRDDRPASDWAGQPSGRVFVHLVTPPQWRRITGEEPPPSPVDRAAYTRAGLPWFDYYDDEAQDLDPTGTLEAVEPVGEWLGDDHEPWEAPAPGQVEHLKGQPVEDGDW
;
A
#
# COMPACT_ATOMS: atom_id res chain seq x y z
N MET A 1 -7.06 -12.61 7.18
CA MET A 1 -5.85 -11.97 6.60
C MET A 1 -4.73 -13.00 6.61
N ARG A 2 -4.00 -13.17 5.50
CA ARG A 2 -2.79 -14.00 5.45
C ARG A 2 -1.61 -13.03 5.39
N GLN A 3 -0.89 -12.89 6.51
CA GLN A 3 0.33 -12.10 6.57
C GLN A 3 1.50 -13.06 6.46
N GLU A 4 2.34 -12.85 5.46
CA GLU A 4 3.54 -13.64 5.21
C GLU A 4 4.73 -12.80 5.68
N VAL A 5 5.59 -13.39 6.51
CA VAL A 5 6.76 -12.71 7.07
C VAL A 5 7.95 -13.59 6.79
N TYR A 6 8.93 -13.05 6.08
CA TYR A 6 10.10 -13.79 5.63
C TYR A 6 11.33 -13.46 6.48
N ARG A 7 12.22 -14.45 6.63
CA ARG A 7 13.54 -14.20 7.20
C ARG A 7 14.36 -13.38 6.20
N ASP A 8 14.95 -12.29 6.68
CA ASP A 8 15.95 -11.58 5.91
C ASP A 8 17.29 -12.35 5.99
N ASP A 9 17.71 -12.91 4.87
CA ASP A 9 18.98 -13.63 4.73
C ASP A 9 20.16 -12.69 4.44
N ARG A 10 19.92 -11.39 4.26
CA ARG A 10 21.00 -10.42 3.99
C ARG A 10 21.75 -10.07 5.27
N PRO A 11 23.08 -9.88 5.19
CA PRO A 11 23.84 -9.41 6.33
C PRO A 11 23.44 -7.96 6.68
N ALA A 12 23.51 -7.61 7.97
CA ALA A 12 23.14 -6.26 8.44
C ALA A 12 23.92 -5.12 7.74
N SER A 13 25.11 -5.41 7.21
CA SER A 13 25.92 -4.46 6.42
C SER A 13 25.27 -4.03 5.11
N ASP A 14 24.31 -4.78 4.59
CA ASP A 14 23.59 -4.45 3.34
C ASP A 14 22.55 -3.35 3.56
N TRP A 15 22.20 -3.07 4.82
CA TRP A 15 21.22 -2.07 5.20
C TRP A 15 21.91 -0.80 5.73
N ALA A 16 21.40 0.35 5.31
CA ALA A 16 21.88 1.62 5.85
C ALA A 16 21.43 1.77 7.31
N GLY A 17 22.39 1.85 8.25
CA GLY A 17 22.10 2.04 9.67
C GLY A 17 21.56 3.43 10.03
N GLN A 18 21.58 4.38 9.08
CA GLN A 18 20.95 5.68 9.21
C GLN A 18 19.90 5.83 8.10
N PRO A 19 18.67 6.27 8.43
CA PRO A 19 17.66 6.55 7.41
C PRO A 19 18.18 7.63 6.45
N SER A 20 18.24 7.33 5.15
CA SER A 20 18.64 8.32 4.15
C SER A 20 17.50 8.57 3.15
N GLY A 21 16.90 9.76 3.27
CA GLY A 21 16.01 10.34 2.26
C GLY A 21 14.52 10.15 2.54
N ARG A 22 13.76 11.23 2.33
CA ARG A 22 12.31 11.20 2.20
C ARG A 22 11.96 11.55 0.77
N VAL A 23 11.11 10.75 0.15
CA VAL A 23 10.59 11.01 -1.20
C VAL A 23 9.08 11.01 -1.17
N PHE A 24 8.48 11.93 -1.93
CA PHE A 24 7.04 11.99 -2.12
C PHE A 24 6.70 11.44 -3.49
N VAL A 25 6.00 10.32 -3.52
CA VAL A 25 5.57 9.67 -4.76
C VAL A 25 4.08 9.92 -4.95
N HIS A 26 3.73 10.53 -6.08
CA HIS A 26 2.34 10.71 -6.49
C HIS A 26 2.04 9.77 -7.65
N LEU A 27 1.15 8.81 -7.43
CA LEU A 27 0.61 7.99 -8.51
C LEU A 27 -0.52 8.77 -9.19
N VAL A 28 -0.32 9.11 -10.46
CA VAL A 28 -1.26 9.92 -11.23
C VAL A 28 -1.58 9.25 -12.56
N THR A 29 -2.82 9.43 -13.01
CA THR A 29 -3.23 8.98 -14.34
C THR A 29 -2.60 9.83 -15.44
N PRO A 30 -2.49 9.35 -16.70
CA PRO A 30 -1.93 10.13 -17.81
C PRO A 30 -2.56 11.53 -17.99
N PRO A 31 -3.90 11.73 -17.86
CA PRO A 31 -4.48 13.07 -17.90
C PRO A 31 -4.04 13.98 -16.74
N GLN A 32 -3.89 13.44 -15.54
CA GLN A 32 -3.40 14.18 -14.38
C GLN A 32 -1.92 14.56 -14.53
N TRP A 33 -1.09 13.67 -15.09
CA TRP A 33 0.31 13.99 -15.42
C TRP A 33 0.40 15.22 -16.33
N ARG A 34 -0.34 15.23 -17.44
CA ARG A 34 -0.38 16.38 -18.36
C ARG A 34 -0.83 17.66 -17.67
N ARG A 35 -1.83 17.55 -16.78
CA ARG A 35 -2.33 18.71 -16.02
C ARG A 35 -1.28 19.27 -15.05
N ILE A 36 -0.50 18.41 -14.41
CA ILE A 36 0.51 18.80 -13.40
C ILE A 36 1.77 19.34 -14.08
N THR A 37 2.24 18.67 -15.13
CA THR A 37 3.56 18.93 -15.73
C THR A 37 3.50 19.77 -17.00
N GLY A 38 2.37 19.78 -17.71
CA GLY A 38 2.25 20.34 -19.06
C GLY A 38 2.87 19.48 -20.17
N GLU A 39 3.49 18.35 -19.80
CA GLU A 39 4.17 17.45 -20.74
C GLU A 39 3.30 16.22 -21.06
N GLU A 40 3.56 15.61 -22.21
CA GLU A 40 2.99 14.29 -22.50
C GLU A 40 3.57 13.24 -21.55
N PRO A 41 2.74 12.35 -20.97
CA PRO A 41 3.23 11.32 -20.10
C PRO A 41 4.15 10.39 -20.90
N PRO A 42 5.22 9.88 -20.26
CA PRO A 42 6.10 8.93 -20.92
C PRO A 42 5.27 7.74 -21.45
N PRO A 43 5.62 7.21 -22.64
CA PRO A 43 4.90 6.06 -23.19
C PRO A 43 5.01 4.90 -22.20
N SER A 44 3.90 4.20 -22.00
CA SER A 44 3.90 3.04 -21.12
C SER A 44 4.95 2.04 -21.61
N PRO A 45 5.86 1.56 -20.75
CA PRO A 45 6.89 0.60 -21.15
C PRO A 45 6.28 -0.74 -21.60
N VAL A 46 5.05 -1.03 -21.14
CA VAL A 46 4.24 -2.18 -21.54
C VAL A 46 2.81 -1.73 -21.79
N ASP A 47 2.20 -2.19 -22.88
CA ASP A 47 0.78 -1.96 -23.15
C ASP A 47 -0.08 -3.18 -22.77
N ARG A 48 -1.40 -2.97 -22.69
CA ARG A 48 -2.36 -4.04 -22.36
C ARG A 48 -2.24 -5.23 -23.32
N ALA A 49 -2.00 -4.97 -24.60
CA ALA A 49 -1.93 -6.01 -25.61
C ALA A 49 -0.67 -6.87 -25.45
N ALA A 50 0.45 -6.27 -25.01
CA ALA A 50 1.67 -6.97 -24.65
C ALA A 50 1.43 -7.91 -23.46
N TYR A 51 0.70 -7.45 -22.45
CA TYR A 51 0.32 -8.27 -21.29
C TYR A 51 -0.55 -9.48 -21.70
N THR A 52 -1.58 -9.25 -22.52
CA THR A 52 -2.44 -10.33 -23.04
C THR A 52 -1.67 -11.33 -23.91
N ARG A 53 -0.80 -10.85 -24.81
CA ARG A 53 0.02 -11.73 -25.67
C ARG A 53 1.02 -12.56 -24.86
N ALA A 54 1.56 -12.00 -23.78
CA ALA A 54 2.51 -12.70 -22.93
C ALA A 54 1.86 -13.77 -22.05
N GLY A 55 0.52 -13.86 -22.01
CA GLY A 55 -0.20 -14.81 -21.16
C GLY A 55 0.05 -14.57 -19.68
N LEU A 56 0.48 -13.36 -19.30
CA LEU A 56 0.79 -13.04 -17.92
C LEU A 56 -0.51 -13.00 -17.10
N PRO A 57 -0.54 -13.66 -15.94
CA PRO A 57 -1.69 -13.59 -15.04
C PRO A 57 -1.95 -12.14 -14.63
N TRP A 58 -3.24 -11.76 -14.56
CA TRP A 58 -3.68 -10.40 -14.17
C TRP A 58 -3.09 -9.93 -12.83
N PHE A 59 -2.82 -10.90 -11.96
CA PHE A 59 -2.04 -10.79 -10.74
C PHE A 59 -1.55 -12.20 -10.44
N ASP A 60 -0.25 -12.35 -10.20
CA ASP A 60 0.32 -13.58 -9.66
C ASP A 60 1.28 -13.18 -8.56
N TYR A 61 1.16 -13.85 -7.44
CA TYR A 61 1.92 -13.55 -6.24
C TYR A 61 3.28 -14.24 -6.40
N TYR A 62 4.31 -13.47 -6.72
CA TYR A 62 5.63 -13.98 -7.14
C TYR A 62 6.46 -14.63 -6.02
N ASP A 63 5.87 -15.01 -4.89
CA ASP A 63 6.61 -15.51 -3.73
C ASP A 63 6.00 -16.78 -3.11
N ASP A 64 5.38 -17.64 -3.93
CA ASP A 64 4.78 -18.90 -3.48
C ASP A 64 5.84 -19.95 -3.03
N GLU A 65 7.13 -19.66 -3.24
CA GLU A 65 8.26 -20.52 -2.84
C GLU A 65 8.95 -20.08 -1.54
N ALA A 66 8.69 -18.87 -1.04
CA ALA A 66 9.33 -18.41 0.19
C ALA A 66 8.66 -19.01 1.42
N GLN A 67 9.50 -19.35 2.40
CA GLN A 67 9.04 -20.03 3.61
C GLN A 67 8.68 -19.00 4.68
N ASP A 68 7.40 -18.99 5.05
CA ASP A 68 6.88 -18.18 6.15
C ASP A 68 7.63 -18.45 7.46
N LEU A 69 7.82 -17.39 8.24
CA LEU A 69 8.23 -17.50 9.63
C LEU A 69 7.08 -18.04 10.48
N ASP A 70 7.43 -18.83 11.51
CA ASP A 70 6.47 -19.27 12.51
C ASP A 70 5.81 -18.05 13.20
N PRO A 71 4.50 -18.10 13.46
CA PRO A 71 3.79 -17.02 14.12
C PRO A 71 4.37 -16.75 15.51
N THR A 72 4.46 -15.47 15.88
CA THR A 72 4.90 -15.09 17.22
C THR A 72 3.77 -15.29 18.22
N GLY A 73 4.04 -15.86 19.39
CA GLY A 73 3.04 -15.98 20.47
C GLY A 73 2.45 -14.64 20.93
N THR A 74 3.18 -13.53 20.72
CA THR A 74 2.72 -12.18 21.09
C THR A 74 1.52 -11.72 20.26
N LEU A 75 1.39 -12.18 19.03
CA LEU A 75 0.32 -11.77 18.11
C LEU A 75 -0.85 -12.77 18.07
N GLU A 76 -0.80 -13.86 18.85
CA GLU A 76 -1.88 -14.86 18.90
C GLU A 76 -3.22 -14.27 19.39
N ALA A 77 -3.18 -13.21 20.19
CA ALA A 77 -4.36 -12.55 20.74
C ALA A 77 -4.92 -11.43 19.84
N VAL A 78 -4.35 -11.21 18.65
CA VAL A 78 -4.84 -10.18 17.73
C VAL A 78 -6.11 -10.71 17.05
N GLU A 79 -7.25 -10.16 17.42
CA GLU A 79 -8.53 -10.46 16.77
C GLU A 79 -8.60 -9.76 15.40
N PRO A 80 -9.02 -10.47 14.34
CA PRO A 80 -9.22 -9.84 13.04
C PRO A 80 -10.34 -8.78 13.15
N VAL A 81 -10.17 -7.67 12.44
CA VAL A 81 -11.12 -6.55 12.45
C VAL A 81 -12.55 -6.98 12.09
N GLY A 82 -12.72 -8.02 11.27
CA GLY A 82 -14.05 -8.58 10.94
C GLY A 82 -14.78 -9.20 12.14
N GLU A 83 -14.07 -9.73 13.14
CA GLU A 83 -14.71 -10.18 14.39
C GLU A 83 -15.14 -9.00 15.29
N TRP A 84 -14.45 -7.86 15.17
CA TRP A 84 -14.76 -6.66 15.94
C TRP A 84 -15.85 -5.79 15.28
N LEU A 85 -15.81 -5.64 13.96
CA LEU A 85 -16.71 -4.79 13.18
C LEU A 85 -17.84 -5.55 12.48
N GLY A 86 -17.81 -6.90 12.48
CA GLY A 86 -18.71 -7.73 11.67
C GLY A 86 -18.21 -7.91 10.23
N ASP A 87 -18.74 -8.92 9.53
CA ASP A 87 -18.55 -9.13 8.08
C ASP A 87 -19.37 -8.13 7.25
N ASP A 88 -19.35 -6.84 7.64
CA ASP A 88 -20.13 -5.82 6.97
C ASP A 88 -19.51 -5.53 5.59
N HIS A 89 -20.03 -6.26 4.61
CA HIS A 89 -19.90 -5.99 3.18
C HIS A 89 -20.82 -4.86 2.73
N GLU A 90 -21.37 -4.07 3.66
CA GLU A 90 -22.23 -2.95 3.32
C GLU A 90 -21.43 -1.94 2.49
N PRO A 91 -21.99 -1.44 1.37
CA PRO A 91 -21.35 -0.40 0.59
C PRO A 91 -20.99 0.78 1.50
N TRP A 92 -19.80 1.33 1.31
CA TRP A 92 -19.38 2.52 2.02
C TRP A 92 -20.45 3.62 1.91
N GLU A 93 -20.92 4.12 3.05
CA GLU A 93 -21.78 5.30 3.15
C GLU A 93 -20.97 6.50 3.62
N ALA A 94 -21.28 7.68 3.06
CA ALA A 94 -20.65 8.91 3.52
C ALA A 94 -21.09 9.23 4.96
N PRO A 95 -20.18 9.65 5.85
CA PRO A 95 -20.53 9.96 7.24
C PRO A 95 -21.55 11.09 7.33
N ALA A 96 -22.58 10.91 8.16
CA ALA A 96 -23.57 11.94 8.46
C ALA A 96 -22.91 13.11 9.24
N PRO A 97 -23.49 14.33 9.21
CA PRO A 97 -22.91 15.49 9.88
C PRO A 97 -22.60 15.32 11.38
N GLY A 98 -23.27 14.40 12.08
CA GLY A 98 -23.03 14.09 13.50
C GLY A 98 -21.95 13.03 13.76
N GLN A 99 -21.40 12.40 12.71
CA GLN A 99 -20.32 11.40 12.81
C GLN A 99 -18.93 12.03 12.54
N VAL A 100 -18.89 13.32 12.20
CA VAL A 100 -17.65 14.06 11.93
C VAL A 100 -17.31 14.91 13.15
N GLU A 101 -16.32 14.46 13.92
CA GLU A 101 -15.74 15.24 15.02
C GLU A 101 -14.58 16.10 14.49
N HIS A 102 -14.76 17.42 14.51
CA HIS A 102 -13.69 18.35 14.16
C HIS A 102 -12.70 18.47 15.32
N LEU A 103 -11.56 17.79 15.19
CA LEU A 103 -10.48 17.92 16.16
C LEU A 103 -10.01 19.38 16.25
N LYS A 104 -9.94 19.90 17.46
CA LYS A 104 -9.42 21.26 17.74
C LYS A 104 -7.89 21.17 17.82
N GLY A 105 -7.21 21.68 16.80
CA GLY A 105 -5.75 21.73 16.72
C GLY A 105 -5.29 22.69 15.63
N GLN A 106 -3.99 22.99 15.59
CA GLN A 106 -3.40 23.67 14.44
C GLN A 106 -3.56 22.75 13.21
N PRO A 107 -3.81 23.31 12.01
CA PRO A 107 -3.72 22.52 10.79
C PRO A 107 -2.34 21.88 10.73
N VAL A 108 -2.28 20.55 10.65
CA VAL A 108 -1.04 19.87 10.30
C VAL A 108 -0.91 20.01 8.79
N GLU A 109 -0.03 20.89 8.35
CA GLU A 109 0.36 20.95 6.95
C GLU A 109 1.34 19.80 6.67
N ASP A 110 1.31 19.31 5.42
CA ASP A 110 2.13 18.19 5.00
C ASP A 110 3.62 18.52 5.20
N GLY A 111 4.26 17.91 6.20
CA GLY A 111 5.69 18.09 6.49
C GLY A 111 6.05 18.52 7.91
N ASP A 112 5.11 19.04 8.70
CA ASP A 112 5.38 19.44 10.10
C ASP A 112 4.86 18.37 11.08
N TRP A 113 5.76 17.48 11.48
CA TRP A 113 5.55 16.51 12.57
C TRP A 113 6.60 16.73 13.67
#